data_AF-A0A1G0YT77-F1
#
_entry.id   AF-A0A1G0YT77-F1
#
_cell.length_a   1.000
_cell.length_b   1.000
_cell.length_c   1.000
_cell.angle_alpha   90.00
_cell.angle_beta   90.00
_cell.angle_gamma   90.00
#
_symmetry.space_group_name_H-M   'P 1'
#
loop_
_entity.id
_entity.type
_entity.pdbx_description
1 polymer ?
#
loop_
_entity_poly.entity_id
_entity_poly.type
_entity_poly.pdbx_seq_one_letter_code
_entity_poly.pdbx_strand_id
1 'polypeptide(L)'
;MKKLFTLIELLIVISIIAILAALLLPALKNSINMAKEIKCKGNLKQLGLCTSNYADDYKGFAPCGDFITGYLYSYQLGNVFPDYIPGARVKDSAGKILPVLSICPSGTRTTSPSFSYGFNYRFTINSSTDTPNFVIPTYKTKFPVATFLIADTTYAGGRLRVNTLFASWHRAGLNILFVDNHIEWWKYTKIPAAYTIDPINFYGF
;
A
#
# COMPACT_ATOMS: atom_id res chain seq x y z
N MET A 1 60.93 3.18 -21.36
CA MET A 1 60.75 1.81 -20.84
C MET A 1 59.28 1.61 -20.49
N LYS A 2 58.59 0.65 -21.12
CA LYS A 2 57.20 0.31 -20.75
C LYS A 2 57.25 -0.69 -19.59
N LYS A 3 56.63 -0.36 -18.45
CA LYS A 3 56.39 -1.33 -17.37
C LYS A 3 55.40 -2.38 -17.87
N LEU A 4 55.81 -3.65 -17.84
CA LEU A 4 54.91 -4.78 -18.09
C LEU A 4 54.07 -4.98 -16.83
N PHE A 5 52.75 -4.87 -16.97
CA PHE A 5 51.81 -5.12 -15.88
C PHE A 5 51.85 -6.60 -15.52
N THR A 6 52.05 -6.92 -14.25
CA THR A 6 52.16 -8.32 -13.82
C THR A 6 50.78 -8.90 -13.54
N LEU A 7 50.63 -10.20 -13.75
CA LEU A 7 49.37 -10.91 -13.50
C LEU A 7 48.97 -10.84 -12.01
N ILE A 8 49.96 -10.76 -11.11
CA ILE A 8 49.75 -10.61 -9.66
C ILE A 8 49.23 -9.22 -9.28
N GLU A 9 49.70 -8.14 -9.92
CA GLU A 9 49.16 -6.79 -9.70
C GLU A 9 47.68 -6.71 -10.10
N LEU A 10 47.30 -7.34 -11.21
CA LEU A 10 45.90 -7.40 -11.63
C LEU A 10 45.06 -8.21 -10.62
N LEU A 11 45.59 -9.34 -10.15
CA LEU A 11 44.90 -10.24 -9.23
C LEU A 11 44.61 -9.59 -7.88
N ILE A 12 45.58 -8.84 -7.33
CA ILE A 12 45.41 -8.13 -6.05
C ILE A 12 44.33 -7.05 -6.19
N VAL A 13 44.33 -6.30 -7.30
CA VAL A 13 43.33 -5.24 -7.53
C VAL A 13 41.92 -5.80 -7.62
N ILE A 14 41.70 -6.86 -8.41
CA ILE A 14 40.37 -7.46 -8.50
C ILE A 14 39.92 -8.08 -7.16
N SER A 15 40.87 -8.61 -6.37
CA SER A 15 40.58 -9.17 -5.05
C SER A 15 40.12 -8.08 -4.07
N ILE A 16 40.78 -6.92 -4.06
CA ILE A 16 40.38 -5.78 -3.23
C ILE A 16 39.00 -5.26 -3.65
N ILE A 17 38.77 -5.11 -4.97
CA ILE A 17 37.45 -4.68 -5.50
C ILE A 17 36.36 -5.67 -5.09
N ALA A 18 36.63 -6.98 -5.16
CA ALA A 18 35.67 -8.01 -4.77
C ALA A 18 35.30 -7.93 -3.28
N ILE A 19 36.28 -7.71 -2.39
CA ILE A 19 36.04 -7.55 -0.95
C ILE A 19 35.20 -6.29 -0.68
N LEU A 20 35.54 -5.16 -1.29
CA LEU A 20 34.80 -3.91 -1.13
C LEU A 20 33.37 -4.04 -1.66
N ALA A 21 33.19 -4.65 -2.83
CA ALA A 21 31.86 -4.89 -3.41
C ALA A 21 31.00 -5.81 -2.53
N ALA A 22 31.60 -6.86 -1.95
CA ALA A 22 30.90 -7.79 -1.06
C ALA A 22 30.35 -7.09 0.20
N LEU A 23 31.05 -6.09 0.73
CA LEU A 23 30.60 -5.29 1.88
C LEU A 23 29.51 -4.27 1.52
N LEU A 24 29.51 -3.77 0.27
CA LEU A 24 28.55 -2.76 -0.19
C LEU A 24 27.20 -3.37 -0.61
N LEU A 25 27.19 -4.60 -1.13
CA LEU A 25 25.98 -5.23 -1.68
C LEU A 25 24.83 -5.37 -0.65
N PRO A 26 25.05 -5.79 0.61
CA PRO A 26 23.99 -5.86 1.62
C PRO A 26 23.41 -4.48 1.97
N ALA A 27 24.28 -3.47 2.08
CA ALA A 27 23.89 -2.10 2.39
C ALA A 27 23.04 -1.48 1.25
N LEU A 28 23.40 -1.74 0.00
CA LEU A 28 22.65 -1.30 -1.17
C LEU A 28 21.26 -1.95 -1.22
N LYS A 29 21.16 -3.25 -0.96
CA LYS A 29 19.87 -3.97 -0.93
C LYS A 29 18.93 -3.39 0.13
N ASN A 30 19.44 -3.07 1.32
CA ASN A 30 18.66 -2.42 2.38
C ASN A 30 18.17 -1.03 1.97
N SER A 31 19.04 -0.24 1.34
CA SER A 31 18.71 1.12 0.88
C SER A 31 17.60 1.11 -0.18
N ILE A 32 17.65 0.17 -1.13
CA ILE A 32 16.60 0.00 -2.15
C ILE A 32 15.25 -0.35 -1.49
N ASN A 33 15.24 -1.25 -0.50
CA ASN A 33 14.02 -1.62 0.20
C ASN A 33 13.42 -0.44 0.98
N MET A 34 14.26 0.39 1.60
CA MET A 34 13.82 1.63 2.26
C MET A 34 13.24 2.63 1.24
N ALA A 35 13.89 2.81 0.09
CA ALA A 35 13.38 3.69 -0.97
C ALA A 35 12.01 3.23 -1.49
N LYS A 36 11.81 1.91 -1.65
CA LYS A 36 10.51 1.34 -2.02
C LYS A 36 9.44 1.59 -0.95
N GLU A 37 9.80 1.49 0.34
CA GLU A 37 8.88 1.83 1.44
C GLU A 37 8.51 3.32 1.44
N ILE A 38 9.48 4.23 1.27
CA ILE A 38 9.22 5.67 1.17
C ILE A 38 8.27 5.97 0.01
N LYS A 39 8.50 5.37 -1.15
CA LYS A 39 7.61 5.50 -2.31
C LYS A 39 6.21 4.96 -2.01
N CYS A 40 6.11 3.82 -1.31
CA CYS A 40 4.82 3.26 -0.87
C CYS A 40 4.05 4.22 0.06
N LYS A 41 4.73 4.83 1.04
CA LYS A 41 4.12 5.86 1.91
C LYS A 41 3.68 7.08 1.11
N GLY A 42 4.47 7.52 0.13
CA GLY A 42 4.10 8.59 -0.80
C GLY A 42 2.82 8.26 -1.58
N ASN A 43 2.70 7.02 -2.06
CA ASN A 43 1.49 6.55 -2.74
C ASN A 43 0.26 6.59 -1.83
N LEU A 44 0.39 6.06 -0.60
CA LEU A 44 -0.68 6.12 0.40
C LEU A 44 -1.09 7.55 0.72
N LYS A 45 -0.14 8.48 0.84
CA LYS A 45 -0.46 9.89 1.12
C LYS A 45 -1.28 10.51 0.00
N GLN A 46 -0.89 10.28 -1.26
CA GLN A 46 -1.63 10.76 -2.41
C GLN A 46 -3.03 10.12 -2.47
N LEU A 47 -3.16 8.81 -2.20
CA LEU A 47 -4.47 8.14 -2.13
C LEU A 47 -5.36 8.72 -1.02
N GLY A 48 -4.78 9.05 0.14
CA GLY A 48 -5.47 9.74 1.24
C GLY A 48 -6.00 11.10 0.83
N LEU A 49 -5.16 11.93 0.19
CA LEU A 49 -5.56 13.24 -0.34
C LEU A 49 -6.68 13.12 -1.38
N CYS A 50 -6.56 12.16 -2.31
CA CYS A 50 -7.62 11.91 -3.31
C CYS A 50 -8.93 11.49 -2.63
N THR A 51 -8.83 10.70 -1.56
CA THR A 51 -9.98 10.28 -0.76
C THR A 51 -10.61 11.44 -0.01
N SER A 52 -9.80 12.35 0.55
CA SER A 52 -10.30 13.57 1.21
C SER A 52 -11.00 14.49 0.22
N ASN A 53 -10.40 14.75 -0.95
CA ASN A 53 -11.02 15.57 -1.99
C ASN A 53 -12.35 14.97 -2.47
N TYR A 54 -12.40 13.65 -2.68
CA TYR A 54 -13.65 12.97 -3.00
C TYR A 54 -14.67 13.10 -1.86
N ALA A 55 -14.24 12.91 -0.61
CA ALA A 55 -15.14 13.05 0.53
C ALA A 55 -15.74 14.45 0.61
N ASP A 56 -14.97 15.50 0.33
CA ASP A 56 -15.46 16.88 0.32
C ASP A 56 -16.59 17.09 -0.71
N ASP A 57 -16.44 16.53 -1.92
CA ASP A 57 -17.45 16.61 -2.97
C ASP A 57 -18.67 15.73 -2.70
N TYR A 58 -18.48 14.60 -2.00
CA TYR A 58 -19.50 13.57 -1.79
C TYR A 58 -19.93 13.46 -0.31
N LYS A 59 -20.23 14.59 0.34
CA LYS A 59 -20.85 14.66 1.70
C LYS A 59 -20.09 13.92 2.80
N GLY A 60 -18.77 13.88 2.70
CA GLY A 60 -17.84 13.24 3.62
C GLY A 60 -17.70 11.73 3.46
N PHE A 61 -18.29 11.14 2.42
CA PHE A 61 -18.19 9.70 2.18
C PHE A 61 -16.92 9.37 1.42
N ALA A 62 -16.19 8.35 1.89
CA ALA A 62 -15.10 7.80 1.10
C ALA A 62 -15.67 7.08 -0.13
N PRO A 63 -14.89 6.97 -1.23
CA PRO A 63 -15.34 6.32 -2.45
C PRO A 63 -15.82 4.88 -2.19
N CYS A 64 -17.05 4.58 -2.61
CA CYS A 64 -17.73 3.30 -2.38
C CYS A 64 -18.00 2.52 -3.68
N GLY A 65 -17.63 1.24 -3.72
CA GLY A 65 -17.69 0.42 -4.93
C GLY A 65 -18.94 -0.42 -5.01
N ASP A 66 -19.42 -0.67 -6.22
CA ASP A 66 -20.55 -1.56 -6.48
C ASP A 66 -20.10 -3.02 -6.62
N PHE A 67 -20.88 -3.95 -6.07
CA PHE A 67 -20.49 -5.32 -5.71
C PHE A 67 -20.58 -6.35 -6.83
N ILE A 68 -20.96 -5.95 -8.04
CA ILE A 68 -21.36 -6.89 -9.10
C ILE A 68 -20.23 -7.85 -9.53
N THR A 69 -18.94 -7.56 -9.25
CA THR A 69 -17.83 -8.43 -9.68
C THR A 69 -16.80 -8.81 -8.61
N GLY A 70 -17.00 -8.53 -7.32
CA GLY A 70 -16.05 -8.93 -6.26
C GLY A 70 -14.66 -8.24 -6.31
N TYR A 71 -14.39 -7.45 -7.34
CA TYR A 71 -13.16 -6.68 -7.54
C TYR A 71 -13.37 -5.19 -7.17
N LEU A 72 -14.00 -4.97 -6.02
CA LEU A 72 -14.73 -3.74 -5.68
C LEU A 72 -13.95 -2.42 -5.79
N TYR A 73 -12.72 -2.28 -5.29
CA TYR A 73 -11.98 -1.00 -5.37
C TYR A 73 -11.06 -0.91 -6.57
N SER A 74 -10.77 -2.08 -7.13
CA SER A 74 -9.94 -2.18 -8.33
C SER A 74 -10.57 -1.47 -9.53
N TYR A 75 -11.90 -1.41 -9.56
CA TYR A 75 -12.70 -0.77 -10.59
C TYR A 75 -12.89 0.73 -10.30
N GLN A 76 -12.73 1.17 -9.05
CA GLN A 76 -13.02 2.56 -8.66
C GLN A 76 -11.80 3.48 -8.69
N LEU A 77 -10.63 3.02 -8.24
CA LEU A 77 -9.38 3.75 -8.48
C LEU A 77 -9.11 3.90 -10.01
N GLY A 78 -9.66 2.99 -10.81
CA GLY A 78 -9.69 3.08 -12.28
C GLY A 78 -10.79 3.98 -12.85
N ASN A 79 -12.03 3.96 -12.32
CA ASN A 79 -13.20 4.62 -12.92
C ASN A 79 -13.82 5.79 -12.15
N VAL A 80 -13.72 5.85 -10.82
CA VAL A 80 -14.21 6.96 -9.96
C VAL A 80 -13.13 8.01 -9.76
N PHE A 81 -11.88 7.58 -9.74
CA PHE A 81 -10.72 8.44 -9.49
C PHE A 81 -9.99 9.04 -10.72
N PRO A 82 -10.38 8.88 -12.01
CA PRO A 82 -9.68 9.59 -13.08
C PRO A 82 -9.53 11.10 -12.85
N ASP A 83 -10.52 11.71 -12.22
CA ASP A 83 -10.55 13.15 -11.97
C ASP A 83 -9.75 13.55 -10.72
N TYR A 84 -9.58 12.63 -9.76
CA TYR A 84 -8.93 12.90 -8.48
C TYR A 84 -7.50 12.35 -8.40
N ILE A 85 -7.15 11.31 -9.18
CA ILE A 85 -5.82 10.70 -9.26
C ILE A 85 -5.20 11.07 -10.62
N PRO A 86 -4.46 12.19 -10.68
CA PRO A 86 -3.67 12.49 -11.86
C PRO A 86 -2.50 11.51 -11.98
N GLY A 87 -2.09 11.20 -13.20
CA GLY A 87 -0.80 10.57 -13.47
C GLY A 87 -0.83 9.30 -14.30
N ALA A 88 0.32 8.61 -14.29
CA ALA A 88 0.57 7.46 -15.13
C ALA A 88 -0.33 6.27 -14.78
N ARG A 89 -0.73 5.52 -15.81
CA ARG A 89 -1.55 4.32 -15.71
C ARG A 89 -0.80 3.12 -16.27
N VAL A 90 -1.07 1.94 -15.72
CA VAL A 90 -0.49 0.68 -16.18
C VAL A 90 -1.60 -0.34 -16.43
N LYS A 91 -1.37 -1.22 -17.41
CA LYS A 91 -2.23 -2.39 -17.62
C LYS A 91 -1.79 -3.51 -16.68
N ASP A 92 -2.73 -4.18 -16.05
CA ASP A 92 -2.47 -5.44 -15.36
C ASP A 92 -2.49 -6.63 -16.33
N SER A 93 -2.23 -7.84 -15.81
CA SER A 93 -2.19 -9.06 -16.61
C SER A 93 -3.56 -9.46 -17.17
N ALA A 94 -4.65 -8.87 -16.69
CA ALA A 94 -6.00 -9.03 -17.25
C ALA A 94 -6.39 -7.89 -18.21
N GLY A 95 -5.46 -6.99 -18.56
CA GLY A 95 -5.69 -5.87 -19.48
C GLY A 95 -6.37 -4.66 -18.84
N LYS A 96 -6.61 -4.66 -17.52
CA LYS A 96 -7.27 -3.57 -16.81
C LYS A 96 -6.31 -2.40 -16.57
N ILE A 97 -6.80 -1.19 -16.80
CA ILE A 97 -6.02 0.04 -16.62
C ILE A 97 -6.11 0.50 -15.16
N LEU A 98 -4.96 0.56 -14.48
CA LEU A 98 -4.84 0.94 -13.07
C LEU A 98 -3.96 2.20 -12.94
N PRO A 99 -4.24 3.12 -12.01
CA PRO A 99 -3.28 4.16 -11.69
C PRO A 99 -2.01 3.55 -11.09
N VAL A 100 -0.83 4.05 -11.48
CA VAL A 100 0.44 3.58 -10.90
C VAL A 100 0.45 3.77 -9.37
N LEU A 101 -0.26 4.78 -8.89
CA LEU A 101 -0.42 5.09 -7.48
C LEU A 101 -1.06 3.96 -6.67
N SER A 102 -1.88 3.11 -7.29
CA SER A 102 -2.54 2.01 -6.58
C SER A 102 -1.67 0.76 -6.43
N ILE A 103 -0.38 0.86 -6.78
CA ILE A 103 0.56 -0.26 -6.83
C ILE A 103 1.75 0.05 -5.91
N CYS A 104 2.01 -0.88 -4.99
CA CYS A 104 3.18 -0.85 -4.13
C CYS A 104 4.41 -1.36 -4.92
N PRO A 105 5.54 -0.63 -4.90
CA PRO A 105 6.76 -1.04 -5.58
C PRO A 105 7.43 -2.29 -4.97
N SER A 106 7.00 -2.71 -3.77
CA SER A 106 7.44 -3.95 -3.12
C SER A 106 6.47 -5.12 -3.33
N GLY A 107 5.26 -4.88 -3.85
CA GLY A 107 4.24 -5.91 -3.99
C GLY A 107 4.50 -6.88 -5.14
N THR A 108 4.32 -8.18 -4.89
CA THR A 108 4.31 -9.21 -5.92
C THR A 108 2.91 -9.32 -6.53
N ARG A 109 2.79 -9.05 -7.84
CA ARG A 109 1.52 -9.05 -8.58
C ARG A 109 1.07 -10.49 -8.87
N THR A 110 0.51 -11.19 -7.88
CA THR A 110 0.15 -12.62 -8.03
C THR A 110 -1.28 -12.84 -8.52
N THR A 111 -2.16 -11.82 -8.48
CA THR A 111 -3.55 -11.92 -8.96
C THR A 111 -3.99 -10.65 -9.68
N SER A 112 -4.81 -10.80 -10.71
CA SER A 112 -5.49 -9.69 -11.39
C SER A 112 -6.88 -9.48 -10.79
N PRO A 113 -7.29 -8.23 -10.49
CA PRO A 113 -6.52 -7.01 -10.62
C PRO A 113 -5.53 -6.77 -9.47
N SER A 114 -4.30 -6.38 -9.81
CA SER A 114 -3.17 -6.32 -8.87
C SER A 114 -3.08 -4.97 -8.14
N PHE A 115 -3.96 -4.75 -7.17
CA PHE A 115 -3.93 -3.58 -6.28
C PHE A 115 -3.20 -3.92 -4.99
N SER A 116 -2.37 -2.98 -4.52
CA SER A 116 -1.55 -3.18 -3.33
C SER A 116 -2.12 -2.57 -2.06
N TYR A 117 -3.15 -1.73 -2.17
CA TYR A 117 -3.75 -0.98 -1.07
C TYR A 117 -5.22 -1.31 -0.93
N GLY A 118 -5.67 -1.59 0.30
CA GLY A 118 -7.07 -1.84 0.63
C GLY A 118 -7.65 -0.74 1.50
N PHE A 119 -8.96 -0.51 1.40
CA PHE A 119 -9.70 0.47 2.21
C PHE A 119 -10.37 -0.18 3.41
N ASN A 120 -10.43 0.53 4.54
CA ASN A 120 -11.22 0.11 5.69
C ASN A 120 -12.70 -0.03 5.32
N TYR A 121 -13.25 -1.21 5.57
CA TYR A 121 -14.61 -1.57 5.18
C TYR A 121 -15.68 -0.63 5.78
N ARG A 122 -15.42 0.02 6.93
CA ARG A 122 -16.32 0.99 7.57
C ARG A 122 -16.60 2.23 6.73
N PHE A 123 -15.73 2.57 5.78
CA PHE A 123 -15.94 3.73 4.93
C PHE A 123 -16.55 3.34 3.58
N THR A 124 -17.03 2.09 3.43
CA THR A 124 -17.37 1.54 2.12
C THR A 124 -18.66 0.72 2.10
N ILE A 125 -19.54 0.98 1.12
CA ILE A 125 -20.89 0.40 1.03
C ILE A 125 -20.86 -1.07 0.58
N ASN A 126 -21.73 -1.92 1.12
CA ASN A 126 -22.02 -3.29 0.63
C ASN A 126 -23.36 -3.30 -0.13
N SER A 127 -23.40 -3.65 -1.42
CA SER A 127 -24.67 -3.83 -2.15
C SER A 127 -25.26 -5.25 -2.07
N SER A 128 -24.60 -6.21 -1.40
CA SER A 128 -25.19 -7.53 -1.13
C SER A 128 -25.82 -7.60 0.27
N THR A 129 -27.10 -7.25 0.34
CA THR A 129 -28.18 -7.85 1.15
C THR A 129 -28.11 -8.03 2.68
N ASP A 130 -27.11 -7.60 3.47
CA ASP A 130 -27.23 -7.87 4.93
C ASP A 130 -26.66 -6.83 5.92
N THR A 131 -26.56 -5.54 5.56
CA THR A 131 -26.67 -4.37 6.48
C THR A 131 -26.20 -3.07 5.80
N PRO A 132 -27.10 -2.12 5.49
CA PRO A 132 -26.75 -0.80 4.92
C PRO A 132 -26.02 0.15 5.91
N ASN A 133 -25.82 -0.27 7.16
CA ASN A 133 -25.73 0.66 8.30
C ASN A 133 -24.32 1.08 8.73
N PHE A 134 -23.27 0.73 8.00
CA PHE A 134 -21.89 0.91 8.49
C PHE A 134 -21.04 1.93 7.76
N VAL A 135 -21.55 2.60 6.72
CA VAL A 135 -20.79 3.65 6.06
C VAL A 135 -20.87 4.94 6.86
N ILE A 136 -19.79 5.20 7.58
CA ILE A 136 -19.65 6.41 8.39
C ILE A 136 -18.90 7.44 7.53
N PRO A 137 -19.40 8.67 7.37
CA PRO A 137 -18.61 9.74 6.78
C PRO A 137 -17.30 9.91 7.55
N THR A 138 -16.19 10.18 6.86
CA THR A 138 -14.86 10.29 7.49
C THR A 138 -14.85 11.28 8.65
N TYR A 139 -15.57 12.40 8.53
CA TYR A 139 -15.72 13.42 9.59
C TYR A 139 -16.51 12.96 10.82
N LYS A 140 -17.31 11.89 10.74
CA LYS A 140 -18.04 11.32 11.90
C LYS A 140 -17.22 10.27 12.66
N THR A 141 -15.96 10.08 12.30
CA THR A 141 -15.06 9.15 12.98
C THR A 141 -14.68 9.68 14.36
N LYS A 142 -15.03 8.94 15.43
CA LYS A 142 -14.75 9.33 16.83
C LYS A 142 -13.25 9.51 17.12
N PHE A 143 -12.40 8.71 16.48
CA PHE A 143 -10.95 8.72 16.68
C PHE A 143 -10.19 8.66 15.33
N PRO A 144 -10.06 9.77 14.59
CA PRO A 144 -9.47 9.76 13.26
C PRO A 144 -7.98 9.39 13.26
N VAL A 145 -7.26 9.74 14.33
CA VAL A 145 -5.84 9.39 14.56
C VAL A 145 -5.62 7.92 14.91
N ALA A 146 -6.67 7.19 15.28
CA ALA A 146 -6.56 5.79 15.65
C ALA A 146 -7.20 4.90 14.57
N THR A 147 -8.10 5.45 13.75
CA THR A 147 -8.83 4.73 12.72
C THR A 147 -8.04 4.70 11.43
N PHE A 148 -7.61 3.51 11.03
CA PHE A 148 -7.03 3.30 9.70
C PHE A 148 -8.07 3.51 8.59
N LEU A 149 -7.65 4.10 7.49
CA LEU A 149 -8.43 4.37 6.28
C LEU A 149 -7.97 3.47 5.13
N ILE A 150 -6.66 3.39 4.89
CA ILE A 150 -6.04 2.58 3.81
C ILE A 150 -4.82 1.84 4.37
N ALA A 151 -4.55 0.61 3.93
CA ALA A 151 -3.33 -0.10 4.29
C ALA A 151 -2.86 -1.05 3.19
N ASP A 152 -1.58 -1.46 3.24
CA ASP A 152 -1.03 -2.43 2.31
C ASP A 152 -1.69 -3.82 2.49
N THR A 153 -2.11 -4.44 1.39
CA THR A 153 -2.75 -5.76 1.40
C THR A 153 -2.26 -6.64 0.25
N THR A 154 -2.20 -7.96 0.49
CA THR A 154 -1.95 -8.95 -0.55
C THR A 154 -3.23 -9.34 -1.31
N TYR A 155 -4.39 -8.96 -0.78
CA TYR A 155 -5.69 -9.28 -1.36
C TYR A 155 -6.15 -8.15 -2.29
N ALA A 156 -6.15 -8.43 -3.60
CA ALA A 156 -6.56 -7.58 -4.74
C ALA A 156 -7.33 -6.28 -4.40
N GLY A 157 -6.64 -5.31 -3.79
CA GLY A 157 -7.19 -4.01 -3.37
C GLY A 157 -8.53 -4.08 -2.64
N GLY A 158 -8.77 -5.14 -1.87
CA GLY A 158 -10.07 -5.39 -1.29
C GLY A 158 -10.39 -4.53 -0.07
N ARG A 159 -11.57 -4.78 0.50
CA ARG A 159 -11.90 -4.27 1.84
C ARG A 159 -10.93 -4.87 2.84
N LEU A 160 -10.31 -4.02 3.64
CA LEU A 160 -9.66 -4.44 4.87
C LEU A 160 -10.77 -4.79 5.86
N ARG A 161 -11.01 -6.09 6.04
CA ARG A 161 -11.97 -6.69 6.96
C ARG A 161 -11.20 -7.51 8.01
N VAL A 162 -11.95 -8.05 8.96
CA VAL A 162 -11.45 -8.93 10.03
C VAL A 162 -10.64 -10.15 9.55
N ASN A 163 -10.75 -10.55 8.28
CA ASN A 163 -10.07 -11.70 7.67
C ASN A 163 -9.13 -11.33 6.50
N THR A 164 -8.75 -10.06 6.35
CA THR A 164 -7.89 -9.65 5.23
C THR A 164 -6.44 -10.04 5.47
N LEU A 165 -5.82 -10.69 4.49
CA LEU A 165 -4.38 -10.97 4.50
C LEU A 165 -3.59 -9.66 4.26
N PHE A 166 -2.82 -9.25 5.27
CA PHE A 166 -1.95 -8.09 5.18
C PHE A 166 -0.66 -8.41 4.46
N ALA A 167 -0.15 -7.44 3.69
CA ALA A 167 1.13 -7.55 3.03
C ALA A 167 2.29 -7.41 4.03
N SER A 168 3.29 -8.29 3.91
CA SER A 168 4.54 -8.24 4.68
C SER A 168 5.72 -7.68 3.86
N TRP A 169 5.42 -7.00 2.75
CA TRP A 169 6.38 -6.53 1.75
C TRP A 169 7.37 -5.47 2.27
N HIS A 170 7.06 -4.79 3.38
CA HIS A 170 7.88 -3.71 3.95
C HIS A 170 8.57 -4.18 5.24
N ARG A 171 9.63 -4.98 5.11
CA ARG A 171 10.44 -5.47 6.25
C ARG A 171 9.59 -6.25 7.27
N ALA A 172 8.75 -7.18 6.78
CA ALA A 172 7.79 -7.94 7.58
C ALA A 172 6.76 -7.06 8.33
N GLY A 173 6.38 -5.95 7.70
CA GLY A 173 5.33 -5.04 8.15
C GLY A 173 4.60 -4.41 6.97
N LEU A 174 3.69 -3.50 7.29
CA LEU A 174 2.83 -2.77 6.37
C LEU A 174 2.78 -1.28 6.72
N ASN A 175 2.48 -0.46 5.73
CA ASN A 175 2.13 0.93 5.94
C ASN A 175 0.62 1.07 6.08
N ILE A 176 0.20 1.89 7.04
CA ILE A 176 -1.20 2.16 7.38
C ILE A 176 -1.39 3.67 7.30
N LEU A 177 -2.36 4.09 6.50
CA LEU A 177 -2.87 5.46 6.45
C LEU A 177 -4.08 5.55 7.37
N PHE A 178 -4.12 6.58 8.21
CA PHE A 178 -5.23 6.86 9.12
C PHE A 178 -6.16 7.94 8.56
N VAL A 179 -7.34 8.09 9.16
CA VAL A 179 -8.41 8.99 8.68
C VAL A 179 -8.00 10.46 8.72
N ASP A 180 -7.11 10.85 9.63
CA ASP A 180 -6.49 12.18 9.70
C ASP A 180 -5.31 12.37 8.72
N ASN A 181 -5.08 11.41 7.81
CA ASN A 181 -4.03 11.40 6.80
C ASN A 181 -2.59 11.23 7.30
N HIS A 182 -2.34 10.86 8.56
CA HIS A 182 -0.98 10.42 8.95
C HIS A 182 -0.75 8.96 8.53
N ILE A 183 0.53 8.60 8.36
CA ILE A 183 0.94 7.26 7.93
C ILE A 183 1.87 6.68 8.97
N GLU A 184 1.58 5.47 9.42
CA GLU A 184 2.42 4.71 10.33
C GLU A 184 2.83 3.39 9.70
N TRP A 185 4.03 2.91 10.03
CA TRP A 185 4.47 1.57 9.68
C TRP A 185 4.30 0.65 10.89
N TRP A 186 3.56 -0.44 10.70
CA TRP A 186 3.36 -1.45 11.74
C TRP A 186 4.05 -2.75 11.36
N LYS A 187 4.73 -3.38 12.33
CA LYS A 187 5.25 -4.73 12.17
C LYS A 187 4.09 -5.72 12.11
N TYR A 188 4.16 -6.74 11.26
CA TYR A 188 3.09 -7.72 11.09
C TYR A 188 2.65 -8.38 12.42
N THR A 189 3.61 -8.65 13.31
CA THR A 189 3.35 -9.23 14.63
C THR A 189 2.61 -8.30 15.60
N LYS A 190 2.56 -6.99 15.31
CA LYS A 190 1.78 -6.02 16.09
C LYS A 190 0.35 -5.88 15.57
N ILE A 191 0.04 -6.43 14.40
CA ILE A 191 -1.32 -6.47 13.88
C ILE A 191 -2.05 -7.58 14.63
N PRO A 192 -3.22 -7.32 15.24
CA PRO A 192 -4.01 -8.35 15.89
C PRO A 192 -4.30 -9.53 14.95
N ALA A 193 -4.10 -10.75 15.45
CA ALA A 193 -4.20 -11.98 14.67
C ALA A 193 -5.61 -12.33 14.19
N ALA A 194 -6.64 -11.67 14.72
CA ALA A 194 -7.99 -11.79 14.24
C ALA A 194 -8.81 -10.60 14.77
N TYR A 195 -9.68 -10.05 13.93
CA TYR A 195 -10.70 -9.07 14.30
C TYR A 195 -10.19 -7.67 14.69
N THR A 196 -10.67 -6.67 13.97
CA THR A 196 -10.60 -5.24 14.32
C THR A 196 -9.20 -4.62 14.39
N ILE A 197 -8.73 -4.07 13.26
CA ILE A 197 -7.95 -2.81 13.29
C ILE A 197 -8.90 -1.62 13.54
N ASP A 198 -10.17 -1.90 13.86
CA ASP A 198 -11.12 -0.89 14.25
C ASP A 198 -10.81 -0.43 15.68
N PRO A 199 -10.50 0.85 15.93
CA PRO A 199 -9.77 1.24 17.14
C PRO A 199 -10.63 1.18 18.39
N ILE A 200 -11.96 1.10 18.23
CA ILE A 200 -12.90 0.92 19.34
C ILE A 200 -12.54 -0.33 20.15
N ASN A 201 -12.11 -1.42 19.51
CA ASN A 201 -11.71 -2.63 20.23
C ASN A 201 -10.21 -2.68 20.55
N PHE A 202 -9.40 -1.81 19.94
CA PHE A 202 -7.94 -1.81 20.09
C PHE A 202 -7.45 -0.94 21.25
N TYR A 203 -8.20 0.12 21.59
CA TYR A 203 -7.85 1.04 22.68
C TYR A 203 -8.70 0.84 23.96
N GLY A 204 -9.60 -0.15 24.00
CA GLY A 204 -10.30 -0.52 25.24
C GLY A 204 -11.10 0.61 25.89
N PHE A 205 -11.88 1.36 25.09
CA PHE A 205 -12.80 2.39 25.58
C PHE A 205 -14.20 2.26 24.98
#